data_AF-A0A346TC56-F1
#
_entry.id   AF-A0A346TC56-F1
#
_cell.length_a   1.000
_cell.length_b   1.000
_cell.length_c   1.000
_cell.angle_alpha   90.00
_cell.angle_beta   90.00
_cell.angle_gamma   90.00
#
_symmetry.space_group_name_H-M   'P 1'
#
loop_
_entity.id
_entity.type
_entity.pdbx_description
1 polymer ?
#
loop_
_entity_poly.entity_id
_entity_poly.type
_entity_poly.pdbx_seq_one_letter_code
_entity_poly.pdbx_strand_id
1 'polypeptide(L)'
;MNRSRMKQIILEYIKNNGSTSFVEIENVFEEQGFKYKGNGAYTSGNHKNIIFWMGWNEEAFNIVADLKRDGLIEMQICPPMYYLIDGKGLRLPIVKNKNIKIDHWLPVTFSLVN
;
A
#
# COMPACT_ATOMS: atom_id res chain seq x y z
N MET A 1 -20.63 1.78 -0.65
CA MET A 1 -19.97 0.73 -1.45
C MET A 1 -19.44 -0.35 -0.51
N ASN A 2 -19.53 -1.63 -0.88
CA ASN A 2 -19.05 -2.71 -0.02
C ASN A 2 -17.59 -3.12 -0.35
N ARG A 3 -16.93 -3.78 0.59
CA ARG A 3 -15.53 -4.22 0.51
C ARG A 3 -15.23 -5.11 -0.70
N SER A 4 -16.11 -6.07 -1.02
CA SER A 4 -15.89 -6.98 -2.15
C SER A 4 -15.86 -6.27 -3.49
N ARG A 5 -16.77 -5.29 -3.70
CA ARG A 5 -16.76 -4.46 -4.89
C ARG A 5 -15.49 -3.61 -4.97
N MET A 6 -15.06 -3.06 -3.83
CA MET A 6 -13.85 -2.25 -3.78
C MET A 6 -12.59 -3.05 -4.10
N LYS A 7 -12.50 -4.28 -3.59
CA LYS A 7 -11.41 -5.21 -3.92
C LYS A 7 -11.29 -5.47 -5.42
N GLN A 8 -12.41 -5.66 -6.12
CA GLN A 8 -12.42 -5.84 -7.58
C GLN A 8 -11.95 -4.60 -8.33
N ILE A 9 -12.37 -3.42 -7.89
CA ILE A 9 -11.97 -2.14 -8.50
C ILE A 9 -10.46 -1.92 -8.34
N ILE A 10 -9.90 -2.16 -7.16
CA ILE A 10 -8.45 -2.06 -6.93
C ILE A 10 -7.68 -3.06 -7.79
N LEU A 11 -8.14 -4.32 -7.88
CA LEU A 11 -7.50 -5.33 -8.71
C LEU A 11 -7.49 -4.93 -10.19
N GLU A 12 -8.60 -4.41 -10.71
CA GLU A 12 -8.70 -3.96 -12.10
C GLU A 12 -7.81 -2.74 -12.36
N TYR A 13 -7.69 -1.81 -11.40
CA TYR A 13 -6.75 -0.69 -11.50
C TYR A 13 -5.30 -1.18 -11.60
N ILE A 14 -4.88 -2.09 -10.70
CA ILE A 14 -3.51 -2.65 -10.70
C ILE A 14 -3.21 -3.36 -12.02
N LYS A 15 -4.18 -4.13 -12.54
CA LYS A 15 -4.06 -4.83 -13.83
C LYS A 15 -3.79 -3.89 -15.00
N ASN A 16 -4.39 -2.70 -15.00
CA ASN A 16 -4.28 -1.74 -16.10
C ASN A 16 -3.06 -0.80 -15.98
N ASN A 17 -2.46 -0.68 -14.79
CA ASN A 17 -1.42 0.32 -14.52
C ASN A 17 -0.03 -0.27 -14.19
N GLY A 18 0.11 -1.61 -14.13
CA GLY A 18 1.38 -2.32 -14.07
C GLY A 18 2.08 -2.29 -12.71
N SER A 19 2.41 -1.10 -12.20
CA SER A 19 2.97 -0.88 -10.86
C SER A 19 2.19 0.21 -10.14
N THR A 20 1.50 -0.15 -9.08
CA THR A 20 0.60 0.74 -8.35
C THR A 20 1.09 0.99 -6.93
N SER A 21 1.26 2.26 -6.56
CA SER A 21 1.62 2.67 -5.20
C SER A 21 0.40 2.68 -4.26
N PHE A 22 0.64 2.79 -2.95
CA PHE A 22 -0.46 3.07 -2.01
C PHE A 22 -1.17 4.39 -2.33
N VAL A 23 -0.45 5.40 -2.81
CA VAL A 23 -1.01 6.73 -3.14
C VAL A 23 -2.03 6.65 -4.27
N GLU A 24 -1.74 5.86 -5.30
CA GLU A 24 -2.68 5.62 -6.38
C GLU A 24 -3.93 4.89 -5.90
N ILE A 25 -3.78 3.92 -4.98
CA ILE A 25 -4.94 3.26 -4.37
C ILE A 25 -5.79 4.27 -3.56
N GLU A 26 -5.17 5.25 -2.89
CA GLU A 26 -5.91 6.35 -2.25
C GLU A 26 -6.72 7.15 -3.25
N ASN A 27 -6.17 7.44 -4.43
CA ASN A 27 -6.90 8.15 -5.49
C ASN A 27 -8.13 7.33 -5.92
N VAL A 28 -7.99 6.02 -6.09
CA VAL A 28 -9.13 5.13 -6.40
C VAL A 28 -10.15 5.12 -5.25
N PHE A 29 -9.72 5.12 -3.99
CA PHE A 29 -10.65 5.24 -2.87
C PHE A 29 -11.41 6.56 -2.88
N GLU A 30 -10.74 7.69 -3.13
CA GLU A 30 -11.37 9.02 -3.21
C GLU A 30 -12.37 9.10 -4.37
N GLU A 31 -11.99 8.64 -5.57
CA GLU A 31 -12.86 8.58 -6.76
C GLU A 31 -14.14 7.79 -6.51
N GLN A 32 -14.05 6.74 -5.69
CA GLN A 32 -15.16 5.84 -5.41
C GLN A 32 -15.89 6.19 -4.10
N GLY A 33 -15.48 7.27 -3.42
CA GLY A 33 -16.06 7.70 -2.14
C GLY A 33 -15.90 6.69 -1.01
N PHE A 34 -14.86 5.85 -1.05
CA PHE A 34 -14.58 4.86 -0.02
C PHE A 34 -13.90 5.51 1.18
N LYS A 35 -14.47 5.32 2.39
CA LYS A 35 -13.93 5.89 3.62
C LYS A 35 -12.70 5.09 4.07
N TYR A 36 -11.53 5.43 3.52
CA TYR A 36 -10.28 4.69 3.77
C TYR A 36 -9.40 5.28 4.88
N LYS A 37 -9.54 6.59 5.17
CA LYS A 37 -8.68 7.31 6.13
C LYS A 37 -8.82 6.74 7.54
N GLY A 38 -7.70 6.70 8.27
CA GLY A 38 -7.61 6.19 9.63
C GLY A 38 -6.24 6.46 10.24
N ASN A 39 -5.88 5.71 11.29
CA ASN A 39 -4.63 5.84 12.03
C ASN A 39 -3.80 4.54 12.05
N GLY A 40 -4.12 3.58 11.18
CA GLY A 40 -3.40 2.32 11.07
C GLY A 40 -2.11 2.43 10.26
N ALA A 41 -1.34 1.34 10.28
CA ALA A 41 -0.14 1.15 9.50
C ALA A 41 -0.12 -0.25 8.86
N TYR A 42 0.37 -0.32 7.62
CA TYR A 42 0.66 -1.57 6.94
C TYR A 42 2.13 -1.93 7.15
N THR A 43 2.40 -3.00 7.90
CA THR A 43 3.74 -3.31 8.39
C THR A 43 4.25 -4.66 7.88
N SER A 44 5.56 -4.87 7.94
CA SER A 44 6.14 -6.18 7.66
C SER A 44 5.80 -7.20 8.74
N GLY A 45 5.38 -8.40 8.32
CA GLY A 45 5.21 -9.54 9.23
C GLY A 45 6.54 -10.07 9.80
N ASN A 46 7.66 -9.76 9.16
CA ASN A 46 8.99 -10.24 9.57
C ASN A 46 9.77 -9.23 10.42
N HIS A 47 9.37 -7.96 10.43
CA HIS A 47 10.06 -6.91 11.19
C HIS A 47 9.10 -5.78 11.56
N LYS A 48 8.73 -5.68 12.84
CA LYS A 48 7.71 -4.75 13.33
C LYS A 48 7.95 -3.27 13.00
N ASN A 49 9.21 -2.86 12.89
CA ASN A 49 9.60 -1.48 12.58
C ASN A 49 9.74 -1.18 11.08
N ILE A 50 9.36 -2.11 10.19
CA ILE A 50 9.25 -1.82 8.76
C ILE A 50 7.81 -1.47 8.44
N ILE A 51 7.61 -0.24 8.03
CA ILE A 51 6.32 0.34 7.66
C ILE A 51 6.28 0.50 6.15
N PHE A 52 5.27 -0.04 5.50
CA PHE A 52 5.05 0.13 4.06
C PHE A 52 4.19 1.37 3.77
N TRP A 53 3.12 1.56 4.56
CA TRP A 53 2.23 2.73 4.47
C TRP A 53 1.49 3.00 5.78
N MET A 54 0.95 4.21 5.93
CA MET A 54 0.20 4.65 7.13
C MET A 54 -0.99 5.52 6.75
N GLY A 55 -1.92 5.69 7.69
CA GLY A 55 -3.02 6.65 7.56
C GLY A 55 -4.31 6.07 7.00
N TRP A 56 -4.39 4.75 6.84
CA TRP A 56 -5.64 4.06 6.49
C TRP A 56 -6.27 3.43 7.72
N ASN A 57 -7.57 3.13 7.64
CA ASN A 57 -8.24 2.25 8.58
C ASN A 57 -8.01 0.77 8.23
N GLU A 58 -8.42 -0.11 9.14
CA GLU A 58 -8.24 -1.56 9.00
C GLU A 58 -8.94 -2.13 7.75
N GLU A 59 -10.15 -1.67 7.44
CA GLU A 59 -10.92 -2.18 6.30
C GLU A 59 -10.20 -1.93 4.96
N ALA A 60 -9.64 -0.73 4.80
CA ALA A 60 -8.87 -0.37 3.62
C ALA A 60 -7.58 -1.20 3.47
N PHE A 61 -6.83 -1.38 4.56
CA PHE A 61 -5.64 -2.26 4.51
C PHE A 61 -6.02 -3.72 4.24
N ASN A 62 -7.14 -4.19 4.81
CA ASN A 62 -7.64 -5.54 4.59
C ASN A 62 -8.01 -5.81 3.13
N ILE A 63 -8.29 -4.79 2.30
CA ILE A 63 -8.51 -4.98 0.86
C ILE A 63 -7.21 -5.42 0.16
N VAL A 64 -6.12 -4.68 0.40
CA VAL A 64 -4.80 -4.97 -0.19
C VAL A 64 -4.21 -6.27 0.38
N ALA A 65 -4.35 -6.46 1.69
CA ALA A 65 -3.91 -7.69 2.37
C ALA A 65 -4.59 -8.93 1.77
N ASP A 66 -5.91 -8.86 1.53
CA ASP A 66 -6.66 -9.94 0.92
C ASP A 66 -6.22 -10.25 -0.51
N LEU A 67 -6.04 -9.23 -1.36
CA LEU A 67 -5.55 -9.42 -2.73
C LEU A 67 -4.19 -10.12 -2.74
N LYS A 68 -3.28 -9.71 -1.84
CA LYS A 68 -1.97 -10.33 -1.69
C LYS A 68 -2.06 -11.76 -1.14
N ARG A 69 -2.88 -11.99 -0.12
CA ARG A 69 -3.06 -13.31 0.50
C ARG A 69 -3.65 -14.31 -0.48
N ASP A 70 -4.59 -13.86 -1.30
CA ASP A 70 -5.26 -14.68 -2.31
C ASP A 70 -4.41 -14.88 -3.58
N GLY A 71 -3.16 -14.37 -3.60
CA GLY A 71 -2.22 -14.57 -4.71
C GLY A 71 -2.58 -13.82 -5.99
N LEU A 72 -3.37 -12.74 -5.89
CA LEU A 72 -3.82 -11.95 -7.04
C LEU A 72 -2.86 -10.79 -7.36
N ILE A 73 -2.19 -10.27 -6.32
CA ILE A 73 -1.16 -9.23 -6.46
C ILE A 73 0.09 -9.63 -5.68
N GLU A 74 1.24 -9.16 -6.16
CA GLU A 74 2.49 -9.18 -5.44
C GLU A 74 2.90 -7.78 -4.99
N MET A 75 3.86 -7.72 -4.06
CA MET A 75 4.39 -6.48 -3.51
C MET A 75 5.88 -6.41 -3.81
N GLN A 76 6.33 -5.32 -4.41
CA GLN A 76 7.70 -5.11 -4.80
C GLN A 76 8.25 -3.84 -4.16
N ILE A 77 9.50 -3.87 -3.68
CA ILE A 77 10.16 -2.68 -3.14
C ILE A 77 10.42 -1.70 -4.28
N CYS A 78 10.12 -0.42 -4.06
CA CYS A 78 10.38 0.63 -5.04
C CYS A 78 11.18 1.80 -4.44
N PRO A 79 11.82 2.63 -5.27
CA PRO A 79 12.44 3.87 -4.81
C PRO A 79 11.41 4.85 -4.21
N PRO A 80 11.76 5.62 -3.16
CA PRO A 80 10.86 6.64 -2.59
C PRO A 80 10.33 7.66 -3.59
N MET A 81 11.07 7.90 -4.69
CA MET A 81 10.71 8.84 -5.75
C MET A 81 9.34 8.54 -6.38
N TYR A 82 8.88 7.29 -6.38
CA TYR A 82 7.57 6.91 -6.90
C TYR A 82 6.43 7.61 -6.15
N TYR A 83 6.59 7.83 -4.85
CA TYR A 83 5.59 8.51 -4.01
C TYR A 83 5.75 10.04 -4.05
N LEU A 84 7.00 10.51 -4.16
CA LEU A 84 7.31 11.93 -4.14
C LEU A 84 6.81 12.66 -5.39
N ILE A 85 6.73 11.96 -6.54
CA ILE A 85 6.13 12.50 -7.78
C ILE A 85 4.66 12.87 -7.54
N ASP A 86 3.94 12.10 -6.73
CA ASP A 86 2.56 12.39 -6.31
C ASP A 86 2.48 13.35 -5.11
N GLY A 87 3.60 13.95 -4.70
CA GLY A 87 3.68 14.87 -3.57
C GLY A 87 3.44 14.21 -2.20
N LYS A 88 3.52 12.87 -2.11
CA LYS A 88 3.26 12.12 -0.88
C LYS A 88 4.49 11.33 -0.41
N GLY A 89 4.46 10.93 0.85
CA GLY A 89 5.50 10.13 1.49
C GLY A 89 5.31 10.09 3.00
N LEU A 90 5.98 9.13 3.65
CA LEU A 90 5.94 9.03 5.11
C LEU A 90 7.05 9.89 5.72
N ARG A 91 6.73 10.60 6.81
CA ARG A 91 7.72 11.30 7.64
C ARG A 91 8.47 10.32 8.54
N LEU A 92 9.11 9.33 7.92
CA LEU A 92 9.92 8.28 8.54
C LEU A 92 11.25 8.15 7.79
N PRO A 93 12.33 7.70 8.45
CA PRO A 93 13.56 7.35 7.75
C PRO A 93 13.33 6.20 6.75
N ILE A 94 13.95 6.27 5.58
CA ILE A 94 13.90 5.18 4.60
C ILE A 94 14.78 4.01 5.06
N VAL A 95 14.32 2.78 4.89
CA VAL A 95 15.12 1.58 5.14
C VAL A 95 16.40 1.60 4.30
N LYS A 96 17.56 1.57 4.95
CA LYS A 96 18.91 1.50 4.31
C LYS A 96 19.65 0.19 4.57
N ASN A 97 19.35 -0.48 5.68
CA ASN A 97 19.96 -1.74 6.09
C ASN A 97 19.03 -2.50 7.04
N LYS A 98 19.45 -3.70 7.48
CA LYS A 98 18.65 -4.59 8.34
C LYS A 98 18.63 -4.21 9.82
N ASN A 99 19.48 -3.27 10.29
CA ASN A 99 19.58 -2.88 11.70
C ASN A 99 18.59 -1.76 12.04
N ILE A 100 17.30 -2.12 12.09
CA ILE A 100 16.19 -1.18 12.26
C ILE A 100 15.73 -1.20 13.72
N LYS A 101 15.88 -0.08 14.42
CA LYS A 101 15.50 0.07 15.86
C LYS A 101 14.26 0.92 16.09
N ILE A 102 13.89 1.72 15.10
CA ILE A 102 12.72 2.61 15.09
C ILE A 102 12.00 2.42 13.76
N ASP A 103 10.77 2.90 13.66
CA ASP A 103 9.98 2.77 12.44
C ASP A 103 10.70 3.40 11.25
N HIS A 104 10.85 2.60 10.18
CA HIS A 104 11.40 3.01 8.91
C HIS A 104 10.37 2.74 7.81
N TRP A 105 10.31 3.65 6.85
CA TRP A 105 9.51 3.48 5.66
C TRP A 105 10.27 2.66 4.62
N LEU A 106 9.61 1.61 4.13
CA LEU A 106 10.02 0.85 2.96
C LEU A 106 8.94 1.04 1.87
N PRO A 107 9.17 1.91 0.88
CA PRO A 107 8.22 2.11 -0.20
C PRO A 107 8.04 0.84 -1.02
N VAL A 108 6.80 0.56 -1.41
CA VAL A 108 6.44 -0.59 -2.23
C VAL A 108 5.42 -0.21 -3.30
N THR A 109 5.37 -0.99 -4.36
CA THR A 109 4.30 -1.01 -5.37
C THR A 109 3.67 -2.40 -5.44
N PHE A 110 2.50 -2.45 -6.07
CA PHE A 110 1.74 -3.66 -6.33
C PHE A 110 1.61 -3.91 -7.82
N SER A 111 1.73 -5.18 -8.22
CA SER A 111 1.55 -5.68 -9.59
C SER A 111 0.78 -7.00 -9.53
N LEU A 112 0.28 -7.49 -10.67
CA LEU A 112 -0.31 -8.83 -10.73
C LEU A 112 0.76 -9.90 -10.43
N VAL A 113 0.35 -10.99 -9.80
CA VAL A 113 1.19 -12.19 -9.72
C VAL A 113 1.31 -12.80 -11.12
N ASN A 114 2.53 -13.10 -11.54
CA ASN A 114 2.83 -13.79 -12.80
C ASN A 114 2.71 -15.31 -12.66
#